data_AF-A0A3D0HF23-F1
#
_entry.id   AF-A0A3D0HF23-F1
#
_cell.length_a   1.000
_cell.length_b   1.000
_cell.length_c   1.000
_cell.angle_alpha   90.00
_cell.angle_beta   90.00
_cell.angle_gamma   90.00
#
_symmetry.space_group_name_H-M   'P 1'
#
loop_
_entity.id
_entity.type
_entity.pdbx_description
1 polymer ?
#
loop_
_entity_poly.entity_id
_entity_poly.type
_entity_poly.pdbx_seq_one_letter_code
_entity_poly.pdbx_strand_id
1 'polypeptide(L)'
;MPSCGYCGHCAKDFSSREPGKPNLATIDVAGGIVSQAVRNTLRRMQEVSEGIMSPQEAAAADERLLEWLTQTFSGRNRHFASAEGWNPAGLAQYVREVFAGDLSAAGRHAPRSDAEVIAWLFERFLSGFYDLIHRRSEAQERYLGMENAPDVREFVSFWQGVLVGAPL
;
A
#
# COMPACT_ATOMS: atom_id res chain seq x y z
N MET A 1 -16.40 -36.42 -47.82
CA MET A 1 -16.37 -34.94 -47.91
C MET A 1 -17.44 -34.51 -48.89
N PRO A 2 -18.13 -33.35 -48.73
CA PRO A 2 -17.82 -32.13 -47.94
C PRO A 2 -18.67 -32.04 -46.65
N SER A 3 -18.26 -31.51 -45.49
CA SER A 3 -17.63 -30.23 -45.07
C SER A 3 -18.48 -28.98 -45.30
N CYS A 4 -19.28 -28.62 -44.29
CA CYS A 4 -19.77 -27.26 -43.99
C CYS A 4 -20.36 -27.35 -42.57
N GLY A 5 -20.07 -26.53 -41.57
CA GLY A 5 -19.36 -25.28 -41.44
C GLY A 5 -19.84 -24.75 -40.08
N TYR A 6 -18.97 -24.79 -39.08
CA TYR A 6 -19.29 -24.42 -37.70
C TYR A 6 -19.62 -22.91 -37.66
N CYS A 7 -20.89 -22.56 -37.44
CA CYS A 7 -21.33 -21.18 -37.19
C CYS A 7 -22.08 -21.15 -35.86
N GLY A 8 -21.32 -21.11 -34.77
CA GLY A 8 -21.78 -20.73 -33.44
C GLY A 8 -21.28 -19.31 -33.15
N HIS A 9 -22.00 -18.32 -33.65
CA HIS A 9 -21.70 -16.91 -33.52
C HIS A 9 -22.19 -16.38 -32.16
N CYS A 10 -21.40 -16.53 -31.09
CA CYS A 10 -21.54 -15.74 -29.86
C CYS A 10 -20.15 -15.51 -29.25
N ALA A 11 -19.89 -14.28 -28.80
CA ALA A 11 -18.64 -13.75 -28.22
C ALA A 11 -17.64 -13.14 -29.24
N LYS A 12 -18.07 -12.06 -29.90
CA LYS A 12 -17.13 -10.96 -30.17
C LYS A 12 -16.80 -10.32 -28.82
N ASP A 13 -15.83 -10.87 -28.12
CA ASP A 13 -15.25 -10.19 -26.96
C ASP A 13 -14.55 -8.93 -27.46
N PHE A 14 -14.99 -7.79 -26.95
CA PHE A 14 -14.35 -6.48 -27.10
C PHE A 14 -12.99 -6.48 -26.39
N SER A 15 -12.03 -7.24 -26.91
CA SER A 15 -10.65 -7.23 -26.43
C SER A 15 -9.84 -6.18 -27.20
N SER A 16 -10.12 -4.91 -26.91
CA SER A 16 -9.22 -3.80 -27.18
C SER A 16 -8.87 -3.07 -25.88
N ARG A 17 -8.52 -3.84 -24.84
CA ARG A 17 -7.78 -3.29 -23.70
C ARG A 17 -6.31 -3.39 -24.07
N GLU A 18 -5.67 -2.26 -24.34
CA GLU A 18 -4.24 -2.11 -24.03
C GLU A 18 -4.00 -2.73 -22.64
N PRO A 19 -2.85 -3.40 -22.38
CA PRO A 19 -2.56 -3.97 -21.06
C PRO A 19 -2.82 -2.91 -19.99
N GLY A 20 -3.95 -3.05 -19.29
CA GLY A 20 -4.43 -2.02 -18.38
C GLY A 20 -3.39 -1.84 -17.28
N LYS A 21 -3.10 -0.59 -16.93
CA LYS A 21 -2.21 -0.29 -15.81
C LYS A 21 -2.66 -1.10 -14.58
N PRO A 22 -1.74 -1.60 -13.73
CA PRO A 22 -2.12 -2.30 -12.52
C PRO A 22 -3.08 -1.45 -11.69
N ASN A 23 -4.20 -2.04 -11.26
CA ASN A 23 -5.26 -1.31 -10.57
C ASN A 23 -5.02 -1.34 -9.06
N LEU A 24 -4.93 -0.17 -8.43
CA LEU A 24 -4.69 -0.02 -6.99
C LEU A 24 -5.80 -0.60 -6.10
N ALA A 25 -7.01 -0.78 -6.64
CA ALA A 25 -8.13 -1.38 -5.92
C ALA A 25 -8.08 -2.93 -5.91
N THR A 26 -7.09 -3.56 -6.56
CA THR A 26 -6.93 -5.02 -6.48
C THR A 26 -6.00 -5.39 -5.33
N ILE A 27 -6.37 -6.45 -4.61
CA ILE A 27 -5.65 -6.91 -3.41
C ILE A 27 -4.18 -7.22 -3.72
N ASP A 28 -3.90 -7.87 -4.86
CA ASP A 28 -2.54 -8.27 -5.23
C ASP A 28 -1.64 -7.07 -5.54
N VAL A 29 -2.19 -6.01 -6.16
CA VAL A 29 -1.42 -4.80 -6.50
C VAL A 29 -1.15 -3.99 -5.24
N ALA A 30 -2.18 -3.72 -4.43
CA ALA A 30 -2.02 -3.01 -3.17
C ALA A 30 -1.09 -3.77 -2.21
N GLY A 31 -1.30 -5.07 -2.06
CA GLY A 31 -0.47 -5.97 -1.25
C GLY A 31 0.98 -6.04 -1.72
N GLY A 32 1.21 -6.09 -3.04
CA GLY A 32 2.56 -6.03 -3.61
C GLY A 32 3.28 -4.71 -3.28
N ILE A 33 2.57 -3.58 -3.34
CA ILE A 33 3.13 -2.26 -3.00
C ILE A 33 3.53 -2.19 -1.52
N VAL A 34 2.61 -2.53 -0.60
CA VAL A 34 2.92 -2.46 0.84
C VAL A 34 3.96 -3.50 1.27
N SER A 35 3.96 -4.69 0.67
CA SER A 35 5.01 -5.70 0.90
C SER A 35 6.38 -5.19 0.48
N GLN A 36 6.48 -4.52 -0.66
CA GLN A 36 7.73 -3.95 -1.13
C GLN A 36 8.17 -2.77 -0.25
N ALA A 37 7.23 -1.94 0.22
CA ALA A 37 7.52 -0.88 1.18
C ALA A 37 8.11 -1.43 2.48
N VAL A 38 7.52 -2.51 3.04
CA VAL A 38 8.03 -3.23 4.21
C VAL A 38 9.45 -3.75 3.98
N ARG A 39 9.69 -4.48 2.88
CA ARG A 39 11.03 -5.03 2.55
C ARG A 39 12.08 -3.93 2.40
N ASN A 40 11.74 -2.85 1.71
CA ASN A 40 12.65 -1.72 1.54
C ASN A 40 12.97 -1.06 2.88
N THR A 41 12.00 -0.97 3.80
CA THR A 41 12.18 -0.39 5.13
C THR A 41 13.06 -1.27 6.00
N LEU A 42 12.82 -2.59 6.03
CA LEU A 42 13.70 -3.55 6.72
C LEU A 42 15.14 -3.49 6.20
N ARG A 43 15.33 -3.38 4.88
CA ARG A 43 16.66 -3.20 4.29
C ARG A 43 17.33 -1.92 4.78
N ARG A 44 16.62 -0.79 4.81
CA ARG A 44 17.15 0.47 5.36
C ARG A 44 17.53 0.32 6.84
N MET A 45 16.70 -0.33 7.65
CA MET A 45 17.01 -0.60 9.06
C MET A 45 18.27 -1.45 9.21
N GLN A 46 18.46 -2.46 8.34
CA GLN A 46 19.69 -3.25 8.29
C GLN A 46 20.90 -2.38 7.93
N GLU A 47 20.82 -1.62 6.84
CA GLU A 47 21.91 -0.74 6.38
C GLU A 47 22.30 0.29 7.45
N VAL A 48 21.33 0.84 8.18
CA VAL A 48 21.59 1.73 9.33
C VAL A 48 22.29 0.97 10.46
N SER A 49 21.84 -0.23 10.81
CA SER A 49 22.46 -1.05 11.86
C SER A 49 23.90 -1.48 11.54
N GLU A 50 24.22 -1.61 10.25
CA GLU A 50 25.55 -1.95 9.75
C GLU A 50 26.44 -0.71 9.53
N GLY A 51 25.91 0.50 9.72
CA GLY A 51 26.62 1.75 9.48
C GLY A 51 26.85 2.08 8.00
N ILE A 52 26.15 1.41 7.08
CA ILE A 52 26.19 1.65 5.63
C ILE A 52 25.36 2.89 5.27
N MET A 53 24.24 3.11 5.96
CA MET A 53 23.34 4.25 5.79
C MET A 53 23.27 5.06 7.08
N SER A 54 23.31 6.39 6.99
CA SER A 54 23.09 7.24 8.16
C SER A 54 21.60 7.29 8.56
N PRO A 55 21.28 7.56 9.84
CA PRO A 55 19.89 7.75 10.26
C PRO A 55 19.16 8.87 9.51
N GLN A 56 19.87 9.94 9.14
CA GLN A 56 19.31 11.06 8.37
C GLN A 56 18.95 10.65 6.94
N GLU A 57 19.80 9.85 6.29
CA GLU A 57 19.50 9.31 4.95
C GLU A 57 18.32 8.34 4.97
N ALA A 58 18.19 7.53 6.02
CA ALA A 58 17.05 6.65 6.22
C ALA A 58 15.75 7.45 6.38
N ALA A 59 15.76 8.50 7.22
CA ALA A 59 14.61 9.39 7.40
C ALA A 59 14.20 10.08 6.08
N ALA A 60 15.17 10.59 5.30
CA ALA A 60 14.88 11.19 4.00
C ALA A 60 14.37 10.17 2.96
N ALA A 61 14.76 8.90 3.07
CA ALA A 61 14.20 7.82 2.24
C ALA A 61 12.77 7.46 2.65
N ASP A 62 12.46 7.51 3.94
CA ASP A 62 11.12 7.31 4.48
C ASP A 62 10.16 8.42 4.04
N GLU A 63 10.58 9.68 4.11
CA GLU A 63 9.80 10.83 3.60
C GLU A 63 9.45 10.66 2.11
N ARG A 64 10.43 10.26 1.29
CA ARG A 64 10.22 9.99 -0.15
C ARG A 64 9.27 8.80 -0.38
N LEU A 65 9.34 7.77 0.47
CA LEU A 65 8.42 6.64 0.41
C LEU A 65 6.98 7.08 0.74
N LEU A 66 6.79 7.86 1.81
CA LEU A 66 5.48 8.40 2.20
C LEU A 66 4.89 9.29 1.11
N GLU A 67 5.69 10.18 0.54
CA GLU A 67 5.27 11.01 -0.59
C GLU A 67 4.85 10.14 -1.78
N TRP A 68 5.67 9.16 -2.17
CA TRP A 68 5.37 8.29 -3.30
C TRP A 68 4.09 7.46 -3.09
N LEU A 69 3.90 6.89 -1.89
CA LEU A 69 2.69 6.15 -1.54
C LEU A 69 1.46 7.06 -1.59
N THR A 70 1.56 8.27 -1.03
CA THR A 70 0.50 9.26 -1.03
C THR A 70 0.11 9.65 -2.45
N GLN A 71 1.07 9.98 -3.31
CA GLN A 71 0.80 10.32 -4.72
C GLN A 71 0.19 9.13 -5.46
N THR A 72 0.64 7.91 -5.18
CA THR A 72 0.14 6.69 -5.80
C THR A 72 -1.32 6.45 -5.47
N PHE A 73 -1.67 6.37 -4.19
CA PHE A 73 -3.05 6.11 -3.77
C PHE A 73 -3.96 7.35 -3.78
N SER A 74 -3.41 8.53 -4.09
CA SER A 74 -4.20 9.70 -4.49
C SER A 74 -4.57 9.71 -5.98
N GLY A 75 -4.19 8.67 -6.74
CA GLY A 75 -4.46 8.56 -8.18
C GLY A 75 -3.56 9.43 -9.06
N ARG A 76 -2.46 9.98 -8.51
CA ARG A 76 -1.54 10.88 -9.22
C ARG A 76 -0.34 10.16 -9.85
N ASN A 77 -0.11 8.90 -9.49
CA ASN A 77 0.93 8.09 -10.11
C ASN A 77 0.46 7.50 -11.44
N ARG A 78 1.02 8.01 -12.54
CA ARG A 78 0.67 7.60 -13.93
C ARG A 78 0.91 6.12 -14.23
N HIS A 79 1.68 5.41 -13.42
CA HIS A 79 2.01 4.00 -13.64
C HIS A 79 0.90 3.04 -13.18
N PHE A 80 -0.08 3.54 -12.41
CA PHE A 80 -1.19 2.75 -11.89
C PHE A 80 -2.53 3.28 -12.40
N ALA A 81 -3.54 2.41 -12.40
CA ALA A 81 -4.94 2.78 -12.53
C ALA A 81 -5.61 2.75 -11.16
N SER A 82 -6.73 3.46 -11.06
CA SER A 82 -7.63 3.42 -9.91
C SER A 82 -8.98 2.91 -10.37
N ALA A 83 -9.68 2.16 -9.51
CA ALA A 83 -11.08 1.87 -9.73
C ALA A 83 -11.90 3.18 -9.70
N GLU A 84 -12.96 3.23 -10.51
CA GLU A 84 -13.85 4.38 -10.58
C GLU A 84 -14.40 4.71 -9.19
N GLY A 85 -14.26 5.97 -8.77
CA GLY A 85 -14.71 6.44 -7.45
C GLY A 85 -13.84 6.02 -6.26
N TRP A 86 -12.86 5.13 -6.43
CA TRP A 86 -12.05 4.65 -5.29
C TRP A 86 -10.96 5.65 -4.90
N ASN A 87 -9.92 5.84 -5.71
CA ASN A 87 -8.87 6.81 -5.38
C ASN A 87 -9.13 8.17 -6.05
N PRO A 88 -8.90 9.30 -5.35
CA PRO A 88 -8.57 9.42 -3.93
C PRO A 88 -9.79 9.32 -2.99
N ALA A 89 -10.98 9.71 -3.47
CA ALA A 89 -12.10 10.08 -2.60
C ALA A 89 -12.70 8.90 -1.81
N GLY A 90 -13.00 7.76 -2.46
CA GLY A 90 -13.53 6.57 -1.82
C GLY A 90 -12.61 5.99 -0.75
N LEU A 91 -11.30 5.90 -1.03
CA LEU A 91 -10.30 5.46 -0.04
C LEU A 91 -10.26 6.43 1.15
N ALA A 92 -10.22 7.74 0.90
CA ALA A 92 -10.19 8.72 1.98
C ALA A 92 -11.46 8.70 2.82
N GLN A 93 -12.64 8.51 2.21
CA GLN A 93 -13.89 8.32 2.94
C GLN A 93 -13.83 7.05 3.80
N TYR A 94 -13.42 5.93 3.22
CA TYR A 94 -13.28 4.67 3.95
C TYR A 94 -12.36 4.78 5.17
N VAL A 95 -11.21 5.44 5.01
CA VAL A 95 -10.27 5.71 6.11
C VAL A 95 -10.92 6.57 7.20
N ARG A 96 -11.71 7.58 6.83
CA ARG A 96 -12.43 8.41 7.81
C ARG A 96 -13.45 7.59 8.62
N GLU A 97 -14.09 6.61 8.00
CA GLU A 97 -15.05 5.72 8.66
C GLU A 97 -14.36 4.73 9.59
N VAL A 98 -13.36 4.01 9.08
CA VAL A 98 -12.62 2.99 9.84
C VAL A 98 -11.82 3.59 11.01
N PHE A 99 -11.13 4.70 10.77
CA PHE A 99 -10.23 5.32 11.74
C PHE A 99 -10.85 6.56 12.40
N ALA A 100 -12.18 6.64 12.46
CA ALA A 100 -12.91 7.78 13.01
C ALA A 100 -12.43 8.16 14.42
N GLY A 101 -12.15 7.17 15.27
CA GLY A 101 -11.64 7.37 16.62
C GLY A 101 -10.25 8.03 16.65
N ASP A 102 -9.32 7.53 15.83
CA ASP A 102 -7.96 8.08 15.72
C ASP A 102 -7.97 9.50 15.15
N LEU A 103 -8.78 9.75 14.12
CA LEU A 103 -8.91 11.07 13.50
C LEU A 103 -9.57 12.06 14.46
N SER A 104 -10.53 11.63 15.27
CA SER A 104 -11.12 12.45 16.32
C SER A 104 -10.07 12.84 17.37
N ALA A 105 -9.23 11.90 17.79
CA ALA A 105 -8.15 12.14 18.74
C ALA A 105 -7.09 13.13 18.22
N ALA A 106 -6.86 13.18 16.90
CA ALA A 106 -5.95 14.15 16.28
C ALA A 106 -6.45 15.61 16.40
N GLY A 107 -7.75 15.82 16.64
CA GLY A 107 -8.35 17.12 16.92
C GLY A 107 -8.06 18.14 15.83
N ARG A 108 -7.45 19.29 16.20
CA ARG A 108 -7.12 20.37 15.25
C ARG A 108 -6.11 19.96 14.16
N HIS A 109 -5.36 18.88 14.37
CA HIS A 109 -4.38 18.36 13.43
C HIS A 109 -4.95 17.25 12.55
N ALA A 110 -6.25 16.95 12.67
CA ALA A 110 -6.89 15.96 11.81
C ALA A 110 -6.81 16.40 10.33
N PRO A 111 -6.47 15.47 9.42
CA PRO A 111 -6.42 15.74 7.99
C PRO A 111 -7.79 16.17 7.46
N ARG A 112 -7.80 17.17 6.57
CA ARG A 112 -9.03 17.81 6.07
C ARG A 112 -9.33 17.39 4.62
N SER A 113 -8.30 17.36 3.78
CA SER A 113 -8.43 16.95 2.38
C SER A 113 -8.25 15.44 2.21
N ASP A 114 -8.74 14.87 1.10
CA ASP A 114 -8.55 13.44 0.81
C ASP A 114 -7.08 13.06 0.68
N ALA A 115 -6.27 13.94 0.09
CA ALA A 115 -4.82 13.74 -0.01
C ALA A 115 -4.14 13.75 1.37
N GLU A 116 -4.57 14.63 2.30
CA GLU A 116 -4.07 14.63 3.68
C GLU A 116 -4.48 13.37 4.44
N VAL A 117 -5.70 12.86 4.24
CA VAL A 117 -6.15 11.60 4.87
C VAL A 117 -5.30 10.42 4.38
N ILE A 118 -5.00 10.39 3.08
CA ILE A 118 -4.15 9.36 2.50
C ILE A 118 -2.70 9.50 2.98
N ALA A 119 -2.18 10.72 3.13
CA ALA A 119 -0.85 10.95 3.70
C ALA A 119 -0.79 10.45 5.15
N TRP A 120 -1.76 10.84 5.96
CA TRP A 120 -1.91 10.40 7.35
C TRP A 120 -2.01 8.87 7.46
N LEU A 121 -2.72 8.23 6.52
CA LEU A 121 -2.81 6.77 6.44
C LEU A 121 -1.43 6.12 6.29
N PHE A 122 -0.59 6.63 5.39
CA PHE A 122 0.74 6.07 5.16
C PHE A 122 1.75 6.40 6.25
N GLU A 123 1.63 7.56 6.89
CA GLU A 123 2.38 7.88 8.11
C GLU A 123 2.07 6.83 9.18
N ARG A 124 0.78 6.52 9.40
CA ARG A 124 0.36 5.49 10.35
C ARG A 124 0.84 4.09 9.96
N PHE A 125 0.83 3.75 8.69
CA PHE A 125 1.45 2.52 8.17
C PHE A 125 2.93 2.46 8.52
N LEU A 126 3.71 3.48 8.19
CA LEU A 126 5.15 3.43 8.41
C LEU A 126 5.52 3.45 9.89
N SER A 127 4.89 4.31 10.69
CA SER A 127 5.08 4.34 12.15
C SER A 127 4.69 3.01 12.80
N GLY A 128 3.53 2.45 12.44
CA GLY A 128 3.09 1.16 12.95
C GLY A 128 4.03 0.01 12.57
N PHE A 129 4.66 0.08 11.40
CA PHE A 129 5.67 -0.89 11.00
C PHE A 129 6.95 -0.76 11.82
N TYR A 130 7.44 0.46 12.04
CA TYR A 130 8.57 0.70 12.93
C TYR A 130 8.30 0.19 14.34
N ASP A 131 7.13 0.47 14.92
CA ASP A 131 6.74 -0.01 16.26
C ASP A 131 6.67 -1.54 16.33
N LEU A 132 6.19 -2.19 15.27
CA LEU A 132 6.20 -3.64 15.15
C LEU A 132 7.63 -4.18 15.18
N ILE A 133 8.52 -3.63 14.36
CA ILE A 133 9.91 -4.10 14.25
C ILE A 133 10.73 -3.77 15.50
N HIS A 134 10.55 -2.59 16.12
CA HIS A 134 11.27 -2.25 17.36
C HIS A 134 10.98 -3.26 18.47
N ARG A 135 9.71 -3.64 18.66
CA ARG A 135 9.29 -4.69 19.61
C ARG A 135 9.91 -6.06 19.33
N ARG A 136 10.24 -6.37 18.06
CA ARG A 136 10.97 -7.59 17.70
C ARG A 136 12.48 -7.44 17.91
N SER A 137 13.05 -6.28 17.59
CA SER A 137 14.50 -6.06 17.61
C SER A 137 15.10 -6.12 19.02
N GLU A 138 14.31 -5.83 20.06
CA GLU A 138 14.68 -6.10 21.46
C GLU A 138 15.01 -7.59 21.71
N ALA A 139 14.59 -8.50 20.81
CA ALA A 139 14.88 -9.93 20.84
C ALA A 139 16.18 -10.35 20.09
N GLN A 140 17.07 -9.42 19.73
CA GLN A 140 18.36 -9.68 19.04
C GLN A 140 18.26 -10.28 17.61
N GLU A 141 17.18 -10.05 16.87
CA GLU A 141 17.03 -10.55 15.50
C GLU A 141 17.68 -9.60 14.45
N ARG A 142 18.21 -10.19 13.36
CA ARG A 142 18.60 -9.44 12.14
C ARG A 142 17.35 -9.01 11.38
N TYR A 143 17.36 -7.81 10.77
CA TYR A 143 16.20 -7.30 10.03
C TYR A 143 15.93 -8.06 8.73
N LEU A 144 16.97 -8.64 8.11
CA LEU A 144 16.83 -9.44 6.90
C LEU A 144 16.02 -10.72 7.16
N GLY A 145 14.97 -10.95 6.35
CA GLY A 145 14.11 -12.11 6.46
C GLY A 145 12.90 -11.90 7.38
N MET A 146 12.85 -10.80 8.14
CA MET A 146 11.71 -10.46 9.00
C MET A 146 10.41 -10.25 8.21
N GLU A 147 10.48 -9.96 6.90
CA GLU A 147 9.29 -9.87 6.04
C GLU A 147 8.50 -11.19 5.98
N ASN A 148 9.11 -12.31 6.36
CA ASN A 148 8.47 -13.63 6.41
C ASN A 148 7.87 -13.96 7.79
N ALA A 149 8.12 -13.14 8.80
CA ALA A 149 7.57 -13.34 10.14
C ALA A 149 6.03 -13.29 10.11
N PRO A 150 5.32 -14.13 10.90
CA PRO A 150 3.86 -14.20 10.84
C PRO A 150 3.15 -12.87 11.12
N ASP A 151 3.60 -12.13 12.13
CA ASP A 151 3.11 -10.80 12.52
C ASP A 151 3.39 -9.73 11.47
N VAL A 152 4.53 -9.77 10.79
CA VAL A 152 4.84 -8.86 9.66
C VAL A 152 3.94 -9.17 8.46
N ARG A 153 3.66 -10.45 8.19
CA ARG A 153 2.71 -10.86 7.14
C ARG A 153 1.27 -10.48 7.49
N GLU A 154 0.87 -10.58 8.75
CA GLU A 154 -0.42 -10.12 9.24
C GLU A 154 -0.55 -8.60 9.12
N PHE A 155 0.49 -7.86 9.48
CA PHE A 155 0.57 -6.41 9.29
C PHE A 155 0.37 -6.02 7.83
N VAL A 156 1.12 -6.64 6.90
CA VAL A 156 0.93 -6.45 5.46
C VAL A 156 -0.50 -6.80 5.04
N SER A 157 -1.05 -7.90 5.56
CA SER A 157 -2.39 -8.39 5.23
C SER A 157 -3.51 -7.46 5.69
N PHE A 158 -3.34 -6.81 6.83
CA PHE A 158 -4.22 -5.77 7.33
C PHE A 158 -4.18 -4.55 6.39
N TRP A 159 -2.99 -4.03 6.10
CA TRP A 159 -2.84 -2.81 5.31
C TRP A 159 -3.27 -2.97 3.84
N GLN A 160 -3.04 -4.14 3.22
CA GLN A 160 -3.61 -4.42 1.90
C GLN A 160 -5.15 -4.37 1.93
N GLY A 161 -5.78 -4.88 2.99
CA GLY A 161 -7.23 -4.88 3.17
C GLY A 161 -7.77 -3.47 3.30
N VAL A 162 -7.12 -2.65 4.12
CA VAL A 162 -7.44 -1.21 4.26
C VAL A 162 -7.42 -0.49 2.91
N LEU A 163 -6.38 -0.71 2.10
CA LEU A 163 -6.18 0.00 0.84
C LEU A 163 -7.20 -0.36 -0.25
N VAL A 164 -7.83 -1.53 -0.16
CA VAL A 164 -8.88 -1.98 -1.09
C VAL A 164 -10.29 -1.92 -0.50
N GLY A 165 -10.45 -1.40 0.73
CA GLY A 165 -11.75 -1.28 1.37
C GLY A 165 -12.34 -2.60 1.87
N ALA A 166 -11.49 -3.59 2.18
CA ALA A 166 -11.94 -4.85 2.77
C ALA A 166 -12.43 -4.61 4.21
N PRO A 167 -13.55 -5.22 4.64
CA PRO A 167 -14.04 -5.12 6.01
C PRO A 167 -12.96 -5.54 7.03
N LEU A 168 -12.81 -4.74 8.10
CA LEU A 168 -11.85 -4.96 9.20
C LEU A 168 -12.50 -5.56 10.44
#